data_AF-A0A2G2ZZJ6-F1
#
_entry.id   AF-A0A2G2ZZJ6-F1
#
_cell.length_a   1.000
_cell.length_b   1.000
_cell.length_c   1.000
_cell.angle_alpha   90.00
_cell.angle_beta   90.00
_cell.angle_gamma   90.00
#
_symmetry.space_group_name_H-M   'P 1'
#
loop_
_entity.id
_entity.type
_entity.pdbx_description
1 polymer ?
#
loop_
_entity_poly.entity_id
_entity_poly.type
_entity_poly.pdbx_seq_one_letter_code
_entity_poly.pdbx_strand_id
1 'polypeptide(L)'
;VLSITVESFVNIIKGFSIPAGLPWNLVDEVYIPINCGDEFHWVLAVVVLKERRIRVYDLMSQRRRSRSLFEIKKLAKILPTYLDMSGFLDQKVRTDWSTIKAYRDKMGNPFDVQYVEGITQQTIGSL
;
A
#
# COMPACT_ATOMS: atom_id res chain seq x y z
N VAL A 1 3.34 -1.83 17.12
CA VAL A 1 2.56 -1.05 16.13
C VAL A 1 3.38 0.19 15.79
N LEU A 2 4.04 0.21 14.63
CA LEU A 2 4.89 1.33 14.24
C LEU A 2 4.05 2.34 13.46
N SER A 3 3.96 3.55 14.00
CA SER A 3 3.40 4.71 13.30
C SER A 3 4.32 5.05 12.13
N ILE A 4 3.86 4.82 10.90
CA ILE A 4 4.59 5.20 9.69
C ILE A 4 4.53 6.73 9.59
N THR A 5 5.64 7.40 9.87
CA THR A 5 5.83 8.82 9.56
C THR A 5 6.21 8.98 8.08
N VAL A 6 5.99 10.16 7.50
CA VAL A 6 6.36 10.48 6.11
C VAL A 6 7.84 10.18 5.82
N GLU A 7 8.75 10.50 6.73
CA GLU A 7 10.18 10.18 6.60
C GLU A 7 10.47 8.67 6.67
N SER A 8 9.71 7.92 7.48
CA SER A 8 9.87 6.46 7.57
C SER A 8 9.46 5.73 6.28
N PHE A 9 8.56 6.31 5.48
CA PHE A 9 8.01 5.64 4.30
C PHE A 9 9.03 5.49 3.16
N VAL A 10 9.84 6.53 2.89
CA VAL A 10 10.93 6.45 1.91
C VAL A 10 11.96 5.40 2.33
N ASN A 11 12.28 5.34 3.61
CA ASN A 11 13.24 4.39 4.14
C ASN A 11 12.71 2.95 4.08
N ILE A 12 11.41 2.74 4.24
CA ILE A 12 10.75 1.44 4.02
C ILE A 12 10.83 1.04 2.53
N ILE A 13 10.53 1.95 1.60
CA ILE A 13 10.60 1.66 0.15
C ILE A 13 12.03 1.26 -0.26
N LYS A 14 13.02 2.00 0.25
CA LYS A 14 14.45 1.75 -0.01
C LYS A 14 15.03 0.55 0.76
N GLY A 15 14.27 -0.06 1.67
CA GLY A 15 14.74 -1.19 2.49
C GLY A 15 15.70 -0.84 3.63
N PHE A 16 15.75 0.43 4.05
CA PHE A 16 16.63 0.93 5.12
C PHE A 16 16.00 0.90 6.52
N SER A 17 14.73 0.52 6.68
CA SER A 17 14.05 0.48 7.98
C SER A 17 13.33 -0.84 8.22
N ILE A 18 13.61 -1.44 9.39
CA ILE A 18 13.27 -2.79 9.91
C ILE A 18 14.15 -3.93 9.33
N PRO A 19 14.73 -4.83 10.16
CA PRO A 19 15.63 -5.91 9.71
C PRO A 19 14.98 -7.00 8.81
N ALA A 20 13.72 -6.85 8.42
CA ALA A 20 12.91 -7.89 7.79
C ALA A 20 12.19 -7.46 6.49
N GLY A 21 12.36 -6.22 6.03
CA GLY A 21 11.71 -5.72 4.82
C GLY A 21 12.62 -5.80 3.60
N LEU A 22 12.28 -6.63 2.62
CA LEU A 22 12.92 -6.57 1.30
C LEU A 22 12.61 -5.20 0.66
N PRO A 23 13.58 -4.59 -0.06
CA PRO A 23 13.33 -3.44 -0.92
C PRO A 23 12.13 -3.66 -1.84
N TRP A 24 11.29 -2.63 -2.01
CA TRP A 24 10.02 -2.78 -2.73
C TRP A 24 10.20 -3.20 -4.19
N ASN A 25 11.31 -2.82 -4.83
CA ASN A 25 11.64 -3.21 -6.21
C ASN A 25 11.86 -4.72 -6.39
N LEU A 26 11.99 -5.47 -5.29
CA LEU A 26 12.18 -6.92 -5.28
C LEU A 26 10.89 -7.69 -4.97
N VAL A 27 9.77 -7.04 -4.68
CA VAL A 27 8.49 -7.70 -4.35
C VAL A 27 7.38 -7.26 -5.30
N ASP A 28 6.36 -8.09 -5.43
CA ASP A 28 5.20 -7.79 -6.30
C ASP A 28 4.06 -7.10 -5.52
N GLU A 29 3.94 -7.43 -4.23
CA GLU A 29 2.87 -6.96 -3.36
C GLU A 29 3.44 -6.45 -2.04
N VAL A 30 2.87 -5.36 -1.52
CA VAL A 30 3.22 -4.80 -0.22
C VAL A 30 2.00 -4.61 0.66
N TYR A 31 2.09 -5.13 1.88
CA TYR A 31 1.02 -5.15 2.87
C TYR A 31 1.22 -4.00 3.86
N ILE A 32 0.22 -3.13 3.95
CA ILE A 32 0.25 -1.92 4.78
C ILE A 32 -0.99 -1.92 5.68
N PRO A 33 -0.85 -2.18 6.99
CA PRO A 33 -1.94 -1.95 7.92
C PRO A 33 -2.13 -0.44 8.14
N ILE A 34 -3.33 0.06 7.84
CA ILE A 34 -3.71 1.47 8.01
C ILE A 34 -4.63 1.58 9.22
N ASN A 35 -4.23 2.42 10.19
CA ASN A 35 -5.09 2.78 11.30
C ASN A 35 -5.99 3.96 10.86
N CYS A 36 -7.30 3.76 10.87
CA CYS A 36 -8.25 4.77 10.43
C CYS A 36 -8.70 5.71 11.56
N GLY A 37 -8.01 5.71 12.71
CA GLY A 37 -8.17 6.68 13.79
C GLY A 37 -9.42 6.48 14.67
N ASP A 38 -10.11 5.35 14.51
CA ASP A 38 -11.06 4.84 15.49
C ASP A 38 -10.35 3.76 16.30
N GLU A 39 -10.60 3.66 17.61
CA GLU A 39 -9.73 2.96 18.58
C GLU A 39 -9.38 1.49 18.25
N PHE A 40 -10.07 0.83 17.33
CA PHE A 40 -9.76 -0.53 16.87
C PHE A 40 -10.08 -0.78 15.39
N HIS A 41 -10.07 0.25 14.53
CA HIS A 41 -10.34 0.09 13.11
C HIS A 41 -9.06 0.07 12.27
N TRP A 42 -8.63 -1.14 11.92
CA TRP A 42 -7.53 -1.38 11.00
C TRP A 42 -8.06 -1.83 9.65
N VAL A 43 -7.50 -1.24 8.59
CA VAL A 43 -7.74 -1.66 7.21
C VAL A 43 -6.42 -2.15 6.64
N LEU A 44 -6.46 -3.30 5.96
CA LEU A 44 -5.28 -3.82 5.29
C LEU A 44 -5.29 -3.35 3.83
N ALA A 45 -4.31 -2.52 3.47
CA ALA A 45 -4.05 -2.13 2.10
C ALA A 45 -2.95 -3.01 1.51
N VAL A 46 -3.24 -3.64 0.37
CA VAL A 46 -2.28 -4.42 -0.41
C VAL A 46 -1.95 -3.66 -1.68
N VAL A 47 -0.73 -3.15 -1.78
CA VAL A 47 -0.21 -2.46 -2.95
C VAL A 47 0.34 -3.50 -3.92
N VAL A 48 -0.36 -3.75 -5.02
CA VAL A 48 0.10 -4.58 -6.13
C VAL A 48 0.89 -3.71 -7.09
N LEU A 49 2.22 -3.75 -6.97
CA LEU A 49 3.12 -2.83 -7.68
C LEU A 49 3.01 -2.99 -9.19
N LYS A 50 3.06 -4.24 -9.69
CA LYS A 50 2.96 -4.54 -11.13
C LYS A 50 1.69 -3.99 -11.80
N GLU A 51 0.59 -3.93 -11.04
CA GLU A 51 -0.70 -3.44 -11.51
C GLU A 51 -0.93 -1.94 -11.23
N ARG A 52 -0.06 -1.29 -10.43
CA ARG A 52 -0.31 0.02 -9.82
C ARG A 52 -1.67 0.13 -9.14
N ARG A 53 -2.02 -0.88 -8.35
CA ARG A 53 -3.32 -1.00 -7.68
C ARG A 53 -3.18 -1.18 -6.18
N ILE A 54 -4.07 -0.55 -5.42
CA ILE A 54 -4.24 -0.79 -3.99
C ILE A 54 -5.53 -1.58 -3.79
N ARG A 55 -5.41 -2.82 -3.31
CA ARG A 55 -6.55 -3.64 -2.86
C ARG A 55 -6.78 -3.36 -1.39
N VAL A 56 -8.02 -3.05 -1.04
CA VAL A 56 -8.42 -2.66 0.31
C VAL A 56 -9.26 -3.76 0.90
N TYR A 57 -8.78 -4.28 2.02
CA TYR A 57 -9.47 -5.28 2.82
C TYR A 57 -9.92 -4.63 4.11
N ASP A 58 -11.21 -4.30 4.14
CA ASP A 58 -11.88 -3.68 5.28
C ASP A 58 -12.71 -4.75 6.00
N LEU A 59 -12.34 -5.04 7.26
CA LEU A 59 -13.01 -6.02 8.12
C LEU A 59 -14.31 -5.48 8.75
N MET A 60 -14.72 -4.24 8.47
CA MET A 60 -15.87 -3.60 9.08
C MET A 60 -17.01 -3.27 8.09
N SER A 61 -18.20 -3.14 8.65
CA SER A 61 -19.45 -2.77 7.95
C SER A 61 -19.30 -1.51 7.09
N GLN A 62 -19.97 -1.52 5.93
CA GLN A 62 -20.05 -0.43 4.94
C GLN A 62 -20.26 0.98 5.53
N ARG A 63 -20.89 1.10 6.70
CA ARG A 63 -21.19 2.38 7.36
C ARG A 63 -19.96 3.19 7.80
N ARG A 64 -18.79 2.55 8.02
CA ARG A 64 -17.55 3.24 8.46
C ARG A 64 -16.50 3.42 7.36
N ARG A 65 -16.81 3.01 6.12
CA ARG A 65 -15.87 3.09 4.97
C ARG A 65 -15.41 4.50 4.62
N SER A 66 -16.14 5.56 5.01
CA SER A 66 -15.85 6.93 4.57
C SER A 66 -14.48 7.45 5.04
N ARG A 67 -14.11 7.18 6.30
CA ARG A 67 -12.83 7.62 6.89
C ARG A 67 -11.66 6.81 6.35
N SER A 68 -11.81 5.50 6.28
CA SER A 68 -10.82 4.59 5.69
C SER A 68 -10.56 4.94 4.22
N LEU A 69 -11.63 5.24 3.47
CA LEU A 69 -11.54 5.71 2.09
C LEU A 69 -10.76 7.01 1.94
N PHE A 70 -10.87 7.94 2.90
CA PHE A 70 -10.10 9.18 2.87
C PHE A 70 -8.60 8.91 2.99
N GLU A 71 -8.18 8.12 3.98
CA GLU A 71 -6.77 7.77 4.17
C GLU A 71 -6.20 6.97 2.99
N ILE A 72 -6.96 6.02 2.46
CA ILE A 72 -6.54 5.21 1.30
C ILE A 72 -6.42 6.06 0.04
N LYS A 73 -7.38 6.96 -0.21
CA LYS A 73 -7.29 7.89 -1.35
C LYS A 73 -6.07 8.81 -1.22
N LYS A 74 -5.73 9.24 0.00
CA LYS A 74 -4.51 10.01 0.24
C LYS A 74 -3.26 9.19 -0.05
N LEU A 75 -3.20 7.95 0.44
CA LEU A 75 -2.11 7.02 0.14
C LEU A 75 -1.95 6.80 -1.37
N ALA A 76 -3.04 6.51 -2.07
CA ALA A 76 -3.05 6.29 -3.51
C ALA A 76 -2.48 7.47 -4.30
N LYS A 77 -2.71 8.71 -3.82
CA LYS A 77 -2.21 9.94 -4.45
C LYS A 77 -0.74 10.22 -4.18
N ILE A 78 -0.25 9.96 -2.97
CA ILE A 78 1.13 10.29 -2.58
C ILE A 78 2.13 9.19 -2.92
N LEU A 79 1.67 7.93 -3.00
CA LEU A 79 2.52 6.77 -3.25
C LEU A 79 3.39 6.90 -4.52
N PRO A 80 2.89 7.38 -5.67
CA PRO A 80 3.74 7.53 -6.85
C PRO A 80 4.90 8.49 -6.64
N THR A 81 4.70 9.60 -5.91
CA THR A 81 5.76 10.57 -5.60
C THR A 81 6.85 9.95 -4.74
N TYR A 82 6.50 9.11 -3.77
CA TYR A 82 7.49 8.41 -2.95
C TYR A 82 8.27 7.36 -3.73
N LEU A 83 7.60 6.62 -4.63
CA LEU A 83 8.29 5.67 -5.51
C LEU A 83 9.30 6.38 -6.42
N ASP A 84 8.91 7.53 -6.98
CA ASP A 84 9.79 8.37 -7.81
C ASP A 84 11.00 8.89 -7.02
N MET A 85 10.77 9.53 -5.87
CA MET A 85 11.85 10.01 -4.98
C MET A 85 12.79 8.90 -4.49
N SER A 86 12.30 7.66 -4.45
CA SER A 86 13.13 6.52 -4.05
C SER A 86 14.03 5.97 -5.15
N GLY A 87 13.85 6.42 -6.41
CA GLY A 87 14.51 5.85 -7.59
C GLY A 87 14.03 4.44 -7.91
N PHE A 88 12.79 4.09 -7.51
CA PHE A 88 12.26 2.73 -7.60
C PHE A 88 12.34 2.14 -9.02
N LEU A 89 12.08 2.96 -10.04
CA LEU A 89 12.04 2.51 -11.44
C LEU A 89 13.41 2.39 -12.10
N ASP A 90 14.41 3.08 -11.57
CA ASP A 90 15.78 3.01 -12.08
C ASP A 90 16.46 1.71 -11.63
N GLN A 91 15.89 1.01 -10.66
CA GLN A 91 16.42 -0.24 -10.12
C GLN A 91 16.00 -1.43 -10.98
N LYS A 92 16.91 -1.89 -11.85
CA LYS A 92 16.69 -3.01 -12.80
C LYS A 92 17.08 -4.40 -12.28
N VAL A 93 17.21 -4.57 -10.96
CA VAL A 93 17.82 -5.78 -10.35
C VAL A 93 17.00 -7.06 -10.57
N ARG A 94 15.66 -6.94 -10.66
CA ARG A 94 14.74 -8.09 -10.83
C ARG A 94 13.71 -7.88 -11.93
N THR A 95 13.11 -6.68 -11.96
CA THR A 95 12.05 -6.32 -12.90
C THR A 95 12.41 -4.97 -13.49
N ASP A 96 12.38 -4.84 -14.82
CA ASP A 96 12.46 -3.52 -15.46
C ASP A 96 11.10 -2.83 -15.37
N TRP A 97 10.83 -2.22 -14.21
CA TRP A 97 9.55 -1.59 -13.89
C TRP A 97 9.16 -0.48 -14.88
N SER A 98 10.15 0.19 -15.48
CA SER A 98 9.93 1.25 -16.50
C SER A 98 9.24 0.71 -17.77
N THR A 99 9.43 -0.58 -18.07
CA THR A 99 8.86 -1.21 -19.27
C THR A 99 7.41 -1.68 -19.09
N ILE A 100 6.94 -1.79 -17.83
CA ILE A 100 5.59 -2.25 -17.52
C ILE A 100 4.57 -1.20 -17.98
N LYS A 101 3.55 -1.66 -18.72
CA LYS A 101 2.49 -0.79 -19.28
C LYS A 101 1.81 0.10 -18.24
N ALA A 102 1.66 -0.39 -17.02
CA ALA A 102 1.08 0.38 -15.92
C ALA A 102 1.92 1.64 -15.59
N TYR A 103 3.24 1.61 -15.76
CA TYR A 103 4.14 2.70 -15.36
C TYR A 103 4.51 3.67 -16.48
N ARG A 104 4.43 3.24 -17.75
CA ARG A 104 4.92 3.99 -18.93
C ARG A 104 4.49 5.46 -19.00
N ASP A 105 3.21 5.75 -18.77
CA ASP A 105 2.64 7.11 -18.93
C ASP A 105 1.88 7.59 -17.68
N LYS A 106 1.98 6.86 -16.57
CA LYS A 106 1.13 7.07 -15.39
C LYS A 106 1.89 7.47 -14.15
N MET A 107 3.13 7.95 -14.28
CA MET A 107 4.00 8.18 -13.11
C MET A 107 3.35 9.04 -12.03
N GLY A 108 2.84 10.22 -12.40
CA GLY A 108 2.18 11.13 -11.49
C GLY A 108 0.72 10.77 -11.17
N ASN A 109 0.16 9.73 -11.80
CA ASN A 109 -1.22 9.35 -11.57
C ASN A 109 -1.34 8.53 -10.29
N PRO A 110 -2.40 8.78 -9.49
CA PRO A 110 -2.70 7.95 -8.33
C PRO A 110 -2.83 6.47 -8.70
N PHE A 111 -2.56 5.60 -7.73
CA PHE A 111 -2.85 4.18 -7.87
C PHE A 111 -4.36 3.94 -7.91
N ASP A 112 -4.78 2.95 -8.68
CA ASP A 112 -6.19 2.53 -8.69
C ASP A 112 -6.54 1.91 -7.33
N VAL A 113 -7.70 2.25 -6.77
CA VAL A 113 -8.15 1.71 -5.48
C VAL A 113 -9.31 0.75 -5.70
N GLN A 114 -9.17 -0.49 -5.26
CA GLN A 114 -10.18 -1.53 -5.34
C GLN A 114 -10.55 -2.03 -3.95
N TYR A 115 -11.81 -1.93 -3.58
CA TYR A 115 -12.32 -2.59 -2.38
C TYR A 115 -12.62 -4.05 -2.69
N VAL A 116 -12.13 -4.95 -1.84
CA VAL A 116 -12.41 -6.38 -1.96
C VAL A 116 -13.47 -6.74 -0.93
N GLU A 117 -14.66 -7.10 -1.40
CA GLU A 117 -15.74 -7.62 -0.55
C GLU A 117 -15.61 -9.14 -0.39
N GLY A 118 -16.11 -9.69 0.72
CA GLY A 118 -16.24 -11.14 0.89
C GLY A 118 -15.08 -11.86 1.60
N ILE A 119 -14.19 -11.16 2.32
CA ILE A 119 -13.38 -11.85 3.33
C ILE A 119 -14.28 -12.18 4.51
N THR A 120 -14.64 -13.45 4.66
CA THR A 120 -15.40 -13.93 5.81
C THR A 120 -14.58 -13.70 7.08
N GLN A 121 -15.10 -12.87 7.97
CA GLN A 121 -14.54 -12.70 9.32
C GLN A 121 -14.59 -14.07 10.00
N GLN A 122 -13.44 -14.63 10.41
CA GLN A 122 -13.48 -15.71 11.39
C GLN A 122 -14.16 -15.16 12.63
N THR A 123 -15.19 -15.86 13.10
CA THR A 123 -15.97 -15.48 14.28
C THR A 123 -14.99 -15.29 15.43
N ILE A 124 -14.87 -14.06 15.92
CA ILE A 124 -14.05 -13.71 17.08
C ILE A 124 -14.57 -14.57 18.24
N GLY A 125 -13.80 -15.59 18.64
CA GLY A 125 -14.23 -16.55 19.64
C GLY A 125 -13.48 -17.90 19.68
N SER A 126 -12.61 -18.23 18.72
CA SER A 126 -11.71 -19.39 18.90
C SER A 126 -10.46 -18.99 19.67
N LEU A 127 -10.56 -19.09 20.99
CA LEU A 127 -9.44 -19.41 21.89
C LEU A 127 -9.46 -20.90 22.19
#